data_AF-A0A2G1ZT32-F1
#
_entry.id   AF-A0A2G1ZT32-F1
#
_cell.length_a   1.000
_cell.length_b   1.000
_cell.length_c   1.000
_cell.angle_alpha   90.00
_cell.angle_beta   90.00
_cell.angle_gamma   90.00
#
_symmetry.space_group_name_H-M   'P 1'
#
loop_
_entity.id
_entity.type
_entity.pdbx_description
1 polymer ?
#
loop_
_entity_poly.entity_id
_entity_poly.type
_entity_poly.pdbx_seq_one_letter_code
_entity_poly.pdbx_strand_id
1 'polypeptide(L)' 'MDRFGISVSVSGDTAVIGAYADDDNGTNSGSAYVFDLNPDPCLPDVNCDGNLDPTDFTAWIANFNAGC' A
#
# COMPACT_ATOMS: atom_id res chain seq x y z
N MET A 1 -4.34 -6.36 -25.16
CA MET A 1 -2.94 -6.14 -24.72
C MET A 1 -2.97 -4.78 -24.10
N ASP A 2 -3.11 -4.74 -22.79
CA ASP A 2 -3.85 -3.64 -22.15
C ASP A 2 -2.93 -2.45 -21.81
N ARG A 3 -1.63 -2.62 -22.11
CA ARG A 3 -0.56 -1.64 -21.95
C ARG A 3 -0.43 -1.15 -20.51
N PHE A 4 -0.67 -2.06 -19.56
CA PHE A 4 -0.39 -1.85 -18.14
C PHE A 4 1.07 -1.42 -17.91
N GLY A 5 1.29 -0.43 -17.05
CA GLY A 5 2.64 0.06 -16.73
C GLY A 5 3.19 1.09 -17.72
N ILE A 6 2.39 1.55 -18.70
CA ILE A 6 2.82 2.55 -19.68
C ILE A 6 3.08 3.94 -19.06
N SER A 7 2.39 4.25 -17.97
CA SER A 7 2.57 5.46 -17.18
C SER A 7 2.45 5.11 -15.70
N VAL A 8 3.39 5.62 -14.90
CA VAL A 8 3.44 5.41 -13.45
C VAL A 8 3.64 6.76 -12.77
N SER A 9 2.88 6.99 -11.70
CA SER A 9 3.08 8.12 -10.79
C SER A 9 3.09 7.63 -9.36
N VAL A 10 3.98 8.20 -8.53
CA VAL A 10 4.09 7.88 -7.11
C VAL A 10 4.02 9.17 -6.32
N SER A 11 3.20 9.19 -5.27
CA SER A 11 3.08 10.31 -4.35
C SER A 11 2.84 9.78 -2.93
N GLY A 12 3.80 10.00 -2.03
CA GLY A 12 3.77 9.40 -0.70
C GLY A 12 3.68 7.88 -0.81
N ASP A 13 2.73 7.30 -0.08
CA ASP A 13 2.49 5.86 -0.02
C ASP A 13 1.48 5.38 -1.07
N THR A 14 1.28 6.14 -2.15
CA THR A 14 0.35 5.73 -3.21
C THR A 14 1.06 5.69 -4.56
N ALA A 15 0.94 4.56 -5.24
CA ALA A 15 1.33 4.43 -6.64
C ALA A 15 0.09 4.29 -7.53
N VAL A 16 0.09 4.97 -8.67
CA VAL A 16 -0.95 4.87 -9.69
C VAL A 16 -0.31 4.38 -10.99
N ILE A 17 -0.86 3.31 -11.56
CA ILE A 17 -0.39 2.69 -12.79
C ILE A 17 -1.50 2.77 -13.84
N GLY A 18 -1.17 3.30 -15.02
CA GLY A 18 -2.08 3.40 -16.14
C GLY A 18 -2.01 2.19 -17.09
N ALA A 19 -3.16 1.81 -17.63
CA ALA A 19 -3.32 0.85 -18.71
C ALA A 19 -4.29 1.43 -19.75
N TYR A 20 -3.80 2.31 -20.63
CA TYR A 20 -4.69 3.10 -21.48
C TYR A 20 -5.44 2.30 -22.56
N ALA A 21 -4.95 1.10 -22.90
CA ALA A 21 -5.54 0.23 -23.91
C ALA A 21 -6.33 -0.92 -23.27
N ASP A 22 -6.72 -0.76 -22.01
CA ASP A 22 -7.58 -1.73 -21.34
C ASP A 22 -8.98 -1.72 -21.96
N ASP A 23 -9.49 -2.93 -22.21
CA ASP A 23 -10.72 -3.20 -22.96
C ASP A 23 -11.84 -3.74 -22.05
N ASP A 24 -11.57 -3.94 -20.75
CA ASP A 24 -12.48 -4.59 -19.78
C ASP A 24 -13.85 -3.91 -19.66
N ASN A 25 -13.92 -2.60 -19.91
CA ASN A 25 -15.18 -1.82 -19.88
C ASN A 25 -15.49 -1.12 -21.22
N GLY A 26 -14.98 -1.66 -22.33
CA GLY A 26 -15.17 -1.13 -23.69
C GLY A 26 -13.84 -0.88 -24.39
N THR A 27 -13.86 -0.82 -25.72
CA THR A 27 -12.65 -0.73 -26.56
C THR A 27 -11.77 0.49 -26.21
N ASN A 28 -10.53 0.24 -25.81
CA ASN A 28 -9.52 1.16 -25.28
C ASN A 28 -10.12 2.15 -24.28
N SER A 29 -11.04 1.67 -23.43
CA SER A 29 -11.66 2.47 -22.37
C SER A 29 -10.62 2.92 -21.33
N GLY A 30 -9.58 2.10 -21.13
CA GLY A 30 -8.46 2.39 -20.26
C GLY A 30 -8.80 2.20 -18.79
N SER A 31 -7.78 1.84 -18.01
CA SER A 31 -7.88 1.66 -16.57
C SER A 31 -6.73 2.33 -15.83
N ALA A 32 -6.99 2.68 -14.57
CA ALA A 32 -5.98 3.13 -13.61
C ALA A 32 -6.03 2.23 -12.38
N TYR A 33 -4.87 1.72 -12.00
CA TYR A 33 -4.71 0.83 -10.85
C TYR A 33 -4.01 1.62 -9.75
N VAL A 34 -4.64 1.68 -8.58
CA VAL A 34 -4.12 2.37 -7.41
C VAL A 34 -3.58 1.33 -6.44
N PHE A 35 -2.34 1.50 -6.03
CA PHE A 35 -1.66 0.66 -5.06
C PHE A 35 -1.34 1.49 -3.83
N ASP A 36 -1.74 0.98 -2.67
CA ASP A 36 -1.22 1.44 -1.40
C ASP A 36 0.16 0.79 -1.20
N LEU A 37 1.16 1.64 -1.02
CA LEU A 37 2.54 1.28 -0.73
C LEU A 37 2.85 1.41 0.75
N ASN A 38 1.91 1.93 1.55
CA ASN A 38 2.03 1.84 2.99
C ASN A 38 1.88 0.36 3.31
N PRO A 39 2.92 -0.30 3.85
CA PRO A 39 2.70 -1.61 4.41
C PRO A 39 1.62 -1.41 5.47
N ASP A 40 0.46 -2.05 5.29
CA ASP A 40 -0.47 -2.24 6.39
C ASP A 40 0.42 -2.69 7.56
N PRO A 41 0.41 -1.97 8.71
CA PRO A 41 1.28 -2.31 9.83
C PRO A 41 0.99 -3.78 10.06
N CYS A 42 2.00 -4.62 9.82
CA CYS A 42 1.85 -6.04 10.01
C CYS A 42 1.33 -6.16 11.44
N LEU A 43 0.08 -6.59 11.61
CA LEU A 43 -0.63 -6.44 12.91
C LEU A 43 0.22 -6.86 14.13
N PRO A 44 1.17 -7.82 14.03
CA PRO A 44 2.11 -8.11 15.10
C PRO A 44 3.27 -7.13 15.33
N ASP A 45 3.80 -6.45 14.31
CA ASP A 45 4.85 -5.43 14.48
C ASP A 45 4.21 -4.05 14.67
N VAL A 46 4.23 -3.64 15.94
CA VAL A 46 3.50 -2.48 16.46
C VAL A 46 4.36 -1.22 16.37
N ASN A 47 5.68 -1.36 16.20
CA ASN A 47 6.61 -0.25 16.11
C ASN A 47 7.03 0.09 14.66
N CYS A 48 6.58 -0.73 13.69
CA CYS A 48 6.85 -0.69 12.27
C CYS A 48 8.36 -0.69 11.91
N ASP A 49 9.19 -1.41 12.67
CA ASP A 49 10.63 -1.52 12.39
C ASP A 49 10.98 -2.67 11.44
N GLY A 50 10.01 -3.50 11.09
CA GLY A 50 10.15 -4.61 10.15
C GLY A 50 10.68 -5.91 10.77
N ASN A 51 10.91 -5.96 12.09
CA ASN A 51 11.21 -7.18 12.83
C ASN A 51 10.02 -7.55 13.71
N LEU A 52 9.79 -8.86 13.89
CA LEU A 52 8.80 -9.36 14.85
C LEU A 52 9.54 -9.81 16.11
N ASP A 53 9.72 -8.90 17.06
CA ASP A 53 10.58 -9.13 18.23
C ASP A 53 10.03 -8.51 19.54
N PRO A 54 10.69 -8.71 20.71
CA PRO A 54 10.17 -8.21 21.99
C PRO A 54 9.99 -6.68 22.07
N THR A 55 10.56 -5.91 21.15
CA THR A 55 10.35 -4.45 21.08
C THR A 55 8.94 -4.11 20.64
N ASP A 56 8.27 -4.96 19.85
CA ASP A 56 6.86 -4.81 19.48
C ASP A 56 5.93 -4.92 20.69
N PHE A 57 6.23 -5.86 21.58
CA PHE A 57 5.48 -5.98 22.83
C PHE A 57 5.66 -4.74 23.71
N THR A 58 6.85 -4.14 23.69
CA THR A 58 7.12 -2.90 24.42
C THR A 58 6.33 -1.73 23.81
N ALA A 59 6.29 -1.62 22.48
CA ALA A 59 5.50 -0.60 21.78
C ALA A 59 4.00 -0.78 22.04
N TRP A 60 3.50 -2.01 22.06
CA TRP A 60 2.12 -2.31 22.43
C TRP A 60 1.77 -1.83 23.84
N ILE A 61 2.61 -2.12 24.83
CA ILE A 61 2.41 -1.64 26.21
C ILE A 61 2.37 -0.10 26.26
N ALA A 62 3.24 0.58 25.51
CA ALA A 62 3.29 2.03 25.48
C ALA A 62 1.98 2.63 24.92
N ASN A 63 1.47 2.08 23.82
CA ASN A 63 0.20 2.50 23.20
C ASN A 63 -1.00 2.26 24.14
N PHE A 64 -1.07 1.07 24.76
CA PHE A 64 -2.13 0.74 25.70
C PHE A 64 -2.17 1.71 26.90
N ASN A 65 -1.02 2.06 27.45
CA ASN A 65 -0.92 2.99 28.58
C ASN A 65 -1.15 4.46 28.18
N ALA A 66 -0.96 4.81 26.91
CA ALA A 66 -1.22 6.16 26.39
C ALA A 66 -2.71 6.45 26.16
N GLY A 67 -3.59 5.44 26.27
CA GLY A 67 -5.03 5.60 26.06
C GLY A 67 -5.42 5.76 24.59
N CYS A 68 -4.54 5.30 23.68
CA CYS A 68 -4.81 5.18 22.25
C CYS A 68 -5.52 3.85 21.96
#